data_AF-A0A087UTH6-F1
#
_entry.id   AF-A0A087UTH6-F1
#
_cell.length_a   1.000
_cell.length_b   1.000
_cell.length_c   1.000
_cell.angle_alpha   90.00
_cell.angle_beta   90.00
_cell.angle_gamma   90.00
#
_symmetry.space_group_name_H-M   'P 1'
#
loop_
_entity.id
_entity.type
_entity.pdbx_description
1 polymer ?
#
loop_
_entity_poly.entity_id
_entity_poly.type
_entity_poly.pdbx_seq_one_letter_code
_entity_poly.pdbx_strand_id
1 'polypeptide(L)'
;MIHLFVRFLAVIVLPLCVYLLIFYIHLSILTKAGPHDNIMTSGFQASLEGGLASITKGQPLEVAHGSQITLRHTHGRACWLHSHPHVYPLRYPDKRGSSHQQQVTCYSFKDVNNWWIVK
;
A
#
# COMPACT_ATOMS: atom_id res chain seq x y z
N MET A 1 12.93 7.33 46.04
CA MET A 1 12.31 6.34 45.13
C MET A 1 10.96 6.79 44.60
N ILE A 2 9.99 7.16 45.46
CA ILE A 2 8.63 7.58 45.03
C ILE A 2 8.66 8.73 44.01
N HIS A 3 9.49 9.75 44.23
CA HIS A 3 9.63 10.88 43.30
C HIS A 3 10.10 10.48 41.89
N LEU A 4 10.99 9.49 41.77
CA LEU A 4 11.44 8.96 40.47
C LEU A 4 10.30 8.23 39.74
N PHE A 5 9.54 7.42 40.49
CA PHE A 5 8.39 6.69 39.95
C PHE A 5 7.28 7.63 39.46
N VAL A 6 6.94 8.66 40.23
CA VAL A 6 5.95 9.67 39.83
C VAL A 6 6.40 10.41 38.55
N ARG A 7 7.69 10.74 38.43
CA ARG A 7 8.23 11.36 37.20
C ARG A 7 8.15 10.42 35.99
N PHE A 8 8.47 9.15 36.17
CA PHE A 8 8.34 8.14 35.10
C PHE A 8 6.89 8.04 34.61
N LEU A 9 5.93 7.96 35.54
CA LEU A 9 4.51 7.92 35.18
C LEU A 9 4.06 9.20 34.46
N ALA A 10 4.42 10.37 34.99
CA ALA A 10 3.96 11.65 34.45
C ALA A 10 4.59 12.03 33.10
N VAL A 11 5.85 11.65 32.86
CA VAL A 11 6.62 12.08 31.67
C VAL A 11 6.65 11.00 30.58
N ILE A 12 6.53 9.72 30.93
CA ILE A 12 6.56 8.63 29.93
C ILE A 12 5.19 8.02 29.75
N VAL A 13 4.61 7.48 30.83
CA VAL A 13 3.38 6.69 30.72
C VAL A 13 2.20 7.57 30.32
N LEU A 14 1.99 8.70 30.99
CA LEU A 14 0.85 9.58 30.72
C LEU A 14 0.86 10.12 29.27
N PRO A 15 1.97 10.69 28.73
CA PRO A 15 2.00 11.15 27.34
C PRO A 15 1.82 10.01 26.34
N LEU A 16 2.40 8.83 26.60
CA LEU A 16 2.22 7.65 25.75
C LEU A 16 0.75 7.21 25.70
N CYS A 17 0.08 7.13 26.87
CA CYS A 17 -1.33 6.79 26.95
C CYS A 17 -2.21 7.80 26.21
N VAL A 18 -1.95 9.10 26.38
CA VAL A 18 -2.68 10.16 25.67
C VAL A 18 -2.49 10.05 24.16
N TYR A 19 -1.24 9.85 23.71
CA TYR A 19 -0.93 9.68 22.28
C TYR A 19 -1.68 8.47 21.68
N LEU A 20 -1.56 7.30 22.32
CA LEU A 20 -2.23 6.09 21.84
C LEU A 20 -3.75 6.21 21.88
N LEU A 21 -4.32 6.88 22.90
CA LEU A 21 -5.76 7.11 23.01
C LEU A 21 -6.28 7.98 21.87
N ILE A 22 -5.56 9.05 21.51
CA ILE A 22 -5.95 9.91 20.39
C ILE A 22 -5.98 9.11 19.08
N PHE A 23 -4.94 8.31 18.81
CA PHE A 23 -4.91 7.45 17.62
C PHE A 23 -6.00 6.38 17.65
N TYR A 24 -6.27 5.78 18.80
CA TYR A 24 -7.36 4.82 18.97
C TYR A 24 -8.71 5.46 18.61
N ILE A 25 -9.03 6.63 19.17
CA ILE A 25 -10.27 7.37 18.88
C ILE A 25 -10.33 7.73 17.38
N HIS A 26 -9.23 8.26 16.83
CA HIS A 26 -9.16 8.64 15.42
C HIS A 26 -9.46 7.46 14.49
N LEU A 27 -8.78 6.33 14.67
CA LEU A 27 -8.94 5.13 13.84
C LEU A 27 -10.28 4.41 14.06
N SER A 28 -10.87 4.52 15.27
CA SER A 28 -12.16 3.90 15.57
C SER A 28 -13.34 4.67 14.97
N ILE A 29 -13.22 5.99 14.81
CA ILE A 29 -14.30 6.84 14.28
C ILE A 29 -14.18 7.00 12.76
N LEU A 30 -12.97 7.17 12.22
CA LEU A 30 -12.76 7.37 10.78
C LEU A 30 -12.65 6.03 10.05
N THR A 31 -13.77 5.35 9.88
CA THR A 31 -13.83 4.05 9.19
C THR A 31 -13.98 4.15 7.68
N LYS A 32 -14.26 5.33 7.12
CA LYS A 32 -14.49 5.49 5.67
C LYS A 32 -13.19 5.77 4.91
N ALA A 33 -13.09 5.21 3.70
CA ALA A 33 -12.01 5.50 2.77
C ALA A 33 -11.95 6.99 2.41
N GLY A 34 -10.74 7.51 2.25
CA GLY A 34 -10.48 8.93 1.97
C GLY A 34 -9.29 9.12 1.03
N PRO A 35 -9.04 10.35 0.52
CA PRO A 35 -8.08 10.59 -0.58
C PRO A 35 -6.63 10.15 -0.32
N HIS A 36 -6.26 10.00 0.95
CA HIS A 36 -4.90 9.66 1.38
C HIS A 36 -4.80 8.25 1.98
N ASP A 37 -5.80 7.39 1.80
CA ASP A 37 -5.71 5.99 2.24
C ASP A 37 -4.70 5.17 1.40
N ASN A 38 -4.35 5.65 0.20
CA ASN A 38 -3.46 4.99 -0.76
C ASN A 38 -2.02 4.78 -0.25
N ILE A 39 -1.55 5.60 0.71
CA ILE A 39 -0.24 5.45 1.34
C ILE A 39 -0.22 4.31 2.37
N MET A 40 -1.39 3.94 2.89
CA MET A 40 -1.51 2.88 3.90
C MET A 40 -1.29 1.50 3.28
N THR A 41 -1.07 0.50 4.14
CA THR A 41 -0.96 -0.89 3.72
C THR A 41 -2.29 -1.37 3.14
N SER A 42 -2.25 -2.36 2.23
CA SER A 42 -3.46 -2.93 1.65
C SER A 42 -4.39 -3.55 2.71
N GLY A 43 -3.82 -4.09 3.80
CA GLY A 43 -4.60 -4.62 4.93
C GLY A 43 -5.37 -3.53 5.68
N PHE A 44 -4.74 -2.38 5.94
CA PHE A 44 -5.43 -1.24 6.55
C PHE A 44 -6.51 -0.66 5.61
N GLN A 45 -6.21 -0.55 4.31
CA GLN A 45 -7.23 -0.12 3.34
C GLN A 45 -8.44 -1.07 3.33
N ALA A 46 -8.21 -2.39 3.47
CA ALA A 46 -9.30 -3.38 3.52
C ALA A 46 -10.17 -3.29 4.78
N SER A 47 -9.70 -2.68 5.87
CA SER A 47 -10.53 -2.43 7.06
C SER A 47 -11.45 -1.21 6.93
N LEU A 48 -11.27 -0.36 5.91
CA LEU A 48 -12.09 0.82 5.67
C LEU A 48 -13.39 0.49 4.90
N GLU A 49 -14.30 1.46 4.87
CA GLU A 49 -15.56 1.39 4.14
C GLU A 49 -15.52 2.24 2.87
N GLY A 50 -15.95 1.65 1.75
CA GLY A 50 -16.00 2.32 0.45
C GLY A 50 -14.63 2.46 -0.22
N GLY A 51 -14.59 3.19 -1.34
CA GLY A 51 -13.35 3.46 -2.09
C GLY A 51 -12.57 2.19 -2.44
N LEU A 52 -11.24 2.24 -2.24
CA LEU A 52 -10.33 1.13 -2.53
C LEU A 52 -10.57 -0.12 -1.67
N ALA A 53 -11.21 0.03 -0.50
CA ALA A 53 -11.53 -1.07 0.38
C ALA A 53 -12.50 -2.06 -0.28
N SER A 54 -13.40 -1.59 -1.14
CA SER A 54 -14.34 -2.45 -1.88
C SER A 54 -13.66 -3.51 -2.75
N ILE A 55 -12.43 -3.23 -3.20
CA ILE A 55 -11.64 -4.14 -4.05
C ILE A 55 -10.75 -5.06 -3.19
N THR A 56 -10.26 -4.57 -2.05
CA THR A 56 -9.30 -5.30 -1.19
C THR A 56 -9.98 -6.12 -0.09
N LYS A 57 -11.21 -5.78 0.28
CA LYS A 57 -11.97 -6.47 1.34
C LYS A 57 -12.35 -7.87 0.89
N GLY A 58 -12.02 -8.86 1.72
CA GLY A 58 -12.31 -10.27 1.44
C GLY A 58 -11.39 -10.92 0.41
N GLN A 59 -10.29 -10.27 0.02
CA GLN A 59 -9.28 -10.92 -0.81
C GLN A 59 -8.65 -12.11 -0.06
N PRO A 60 -8.42 -13.24 -0.75
CA PRO A 60 -7.79 -14.41 -0.13
C PRO A 60 -6.37 -14.08 0.31
N LEU A 61 -5.99 -14.54 1.50
CA LEU A 61 -4.66 -14.36 2.05
C LEU A 61 -3.64 -15.26 1.33
N GLU A 62 -4.07 -16.48 1.01
CA GLU A 62 -3.27 -17.48 0.30
C GLU A 62 -3.40 -17.30 -1.21
N VAL A 63 -2.26 -17.29 -1.90
CA VAL A 63 -2.18 -17.21 -3.36
C VAL A 63 -1.90 -18.60 -3.92
N ALA A 64 -2.70 -19.04 -4.88
CA ALA A 64 -2.55 -20.34 -5.53
C ALA A 64 -2.17 -20.19 -7.01
N HIS A 65 -1.74 -21.30 -7.63
CA HIS A 65 -1.59 -21.35 -9.08
C HIS A 65 -2.94 -21.06 -9.77
N GLY A 66 -2.91 -20.21 -10.79
CA GLY A 66 -4.09 -19.69 -11.48
C GLY A 66 -4.73 -18.45 -10.84
N SER A 67 -4.27 -18.01 -9.65
CA SER A 67 -4.78 -16.79 -9.03
C SER A 67 -4.47 -15.54 -9.86
N GLN A 68 -5.46 -14.66 -9.98
CA GLN A 68 -5.28 -13.32 -10.55
C GLN A 68 -4.94 -12.34 -9.42
N ILE A 69 -3.75 -11.75 -9.48
CA ILE A 69 -3.19 -10.92 -8.41
C ILE A 69 -2.76 -9.55 -8.93
N THR A 70 -2.57 -8.61 -8.02
CA THR A 70 -1.83 -7.38 -8.31
C THR A 70 -0.60 -7.34 -7.40
N LEU A 71 0.54 -6.95 -7.94
CA LEU A 71 1.80 -6.90 -7.20
C LEU A 71 2.12 -5.44 -6.89
N ARG A 72 2.22 -5.10 -5.60
CA ARG A 72 2.53 -3.75 -5.13
C ARG A 72 3.95 -3.69 -4.58
N HIS A 73 4.71 -2.70 -5.00
CA HIS A 73 6.04 -2.44 -4.46
C HIS A 73 5.94 -1.98 -3.00
N THR A 74 6.76 -2.57 -2.13
CA THR A 74 6.68 -2.39 -0.67
C THR A 74 7.56 -1.25 -0.15
N HIS A 75 8.62 -0.87 -0.87
CA HIS A 75 9.59 0.12 -0.41
C HIS A 75 9.41 1.46 -1.15
N GLY A 76 9.46 2.59 -0.44
CA GLY A 76 9.33 3.90 -1.08
C GLY A 76 7.92 4.20 -1.59
N ARG A 77 7.79 4.71 -2.82
CA ARG A 77 6.49 5.14 -3.37
C ARG A 77 5.65 3.93 -3.77
N ALA A 78 4.41 3.88 -3.31
CA ALA A 78 3.46 2.84 -3.70
C ALA A 78 3.21 2.88 -5.22
N CYS A 79 3.50 1.75 -5.87
CA CYS A 79 3.18 1.51 -7.28
C CYS A 79 2.98 0.01 -7.52
N TRP A 80 2.29 -0.32 -8.60
CA TRP A 80 1.94 -1.68 -8.98
C TRP A 80 2.73 -2.12 -10.21
N LEU A 81 3.08 -3.40 -10.26
CA LEU A 81 3.59 -4.02 -11.47
C LEU A 81 2.51 -3.90 -12.56
N HIS A 82 2.86 -3.24 -13.65
CA HIS A 82 1.91 -2.79 -14.66
C HIS A 82 2.47 -3.05 -16.06
N SER A 83 1.62 -3.45 -17.00
CA SER A 83 2.01 -3.57 -18.41
C SER A 83 0.88 -3.14 -19.34
N HIS A 84 1.19 -2.24 -20.27
CA HIS A 84 0.23 -1.64 -21.21
C HIS A 84 0.71 -1.90 -22.66
N PRO A 85 -0.10 -1.66 -23.71
CA PRO A 85 0.23 -2.05 -25.08
C PRO A 85 1.22 -1.08 -25.75
N HIS A 86 2.28 -0.70 -25.04
CA HIS A 86 3.44 -0.01 -25.59
C HIS A 86 4.69 -0.87 -25.43
N VAL A 87 5.63 -0.65 -26.33
CA VAL A 87 6.89 -1.39 -26.43
C VAL A 87 8.07 -0.46 -26.19
N TYR A 88 9.20 -0.99 -25.72
CA TYR A 88 10.43 -0.21 -25.66
C TYR A 88 10.92 0.13 -27.07
N PRO A 89 11.50 1.33 -27.31
CA PRO A 89 12.01 1.66 -28.64
C PRO A 89 13.15 0.70 -29.03
N LEU A 90 13.18 0.26 -30.29
CA LEU A 90 14.23 -0.62 -30.78
C LEU A 90 15.63 0.00 -30.61
N ARG A 91 15.74 1.33 -30.76
CA ARG A 91 16.97 2.09 -30.57
C ARG A 91 16.70 3.42 -29.90
N TYR A 92 17.45 3.73 -28.85
CA TYR A 92 17.37 4.98 -28.10
C TYR A 92 18.27 6.07 -28.73
N PRO A 93 18.06 7.36 -28.41
CA PRO A 93 18.89 8.47 -28.92
C PRO A 93 20.39 8.34 -28.57
N ASP A 94 20.70 7.68 -27.45
CA ASP A 94 22.06 7.38 -26.99
C ASP A 94 22.69 6.14 -27.65
N LYS A 95 22.07 5.63 -28.72
CA LYS A 95 22.46 4.45 -29.52
C LYS A 95 22.32 3.10 -28.81
N ARG A 96 21.75 3.01 -27.61
CA ARG A 96 21.40 1.72 -27.00
C ARG A 96 20.27 1.02 -27.77
N GLY A 97 20.32 -0.30 -27.86
CA GLY A 97 19.25 -1.13 -28.42
C GLY A 97 18.37 -1.75 -27.33
N SER A 98 17.15 -2.16 -27.68
CA SER A 98 16.28 -2.98 -26.83
C SER A 98 15.67 -4.14 -27.63
N SER A 99 15.03 -5.09 -26.94
CA SER A 99 14.32 -6.21 -27.56
C SER A 99 13.03 -5.80 -28.30
N HIS A 100 12.62 -4.52 -28.23
CA HIS A 100 11.33 -4.04 -28.75
C HIS A 100 10.12 -4.78 -28.16
N GLN A 101 10.28 -5.34 -26.96
CA GLN A 101 9.23 -6.03 -26.22
C GLN A 101 8.34 -5.06 -25.45
N GLN A 102 7.23 -5.59 -24.94
CA GLN A 102 6.25 -4.86 -24.15
C GLN A 102 6.87 -4.24 -22.89
N GLN A 103 6.45 -3.02 -22.58
CA GLN A 103 6.89 -2.32 -21.39
C GLN A 103 6.26 -2.92 -20.13
N VAL A 104 7.08 -3.10 -19.10
CA VAL A 104 6.64 -3.44 -17.75
C VAL A 104 7.15 -2.35 -16.82
N THR A 105 6.23 -1.65 -16.16
CA THR A 105 6.52 -0.44 -15.39
C THR A 105 5.94 -0.53 -13.98
N CYS A 106 6.30 0.43 -13.12
CA CYS A 106 5.68 0.60 -11.81
C CYS A 106 4.70 1.77 -11.88
N TYR A 107 3.40 1.49 -11.91
CA TYR A 107 2.35 2.49 -12.07
C TYR A 107 1.73 2.87 -10.73
N SER A 108 1.51 4.17 -10.47
CA SER A 108 1.10 4.67 -9.14
C SER A 108 -0.39 4.52 -8.82
N PHE A 109 -1.21 4.03 -9.75
CA PHE A 109 -2.66 3.91 -9.57
C PHE A 109 -3.12 2.49 -9.84
N LYS A 110 -4.27 2.11 -9.27
CA LYS A 110 -4.91 0.83 -9.56
C LYS A 110 -5.51 0.88 -10.96
N ASP A 111 -5.18 -0.12 -11.77
CA ASP A 111 -5.57 -0.22 -13.17
C ASP A 111 -5.75 -1.69 -13.56
N VAL A 112 -6.54 -1.98 -14.60
CA VAL A 112 -6.76 -3.34 -15.13
C VAL A 112 -5.47 -3.99 -15.65
N ASN A 113 -4.53 -3.18 -16.11
CA ASN A 113 -3.21 -3.61 -16.58
C ASN A 113 -2.24 -3.97 -15.44
N ASN A 114 -2.68 -3.84 -14.18
CA ASN A 114 -1.89 -4.26 -13.01
C ASN A 114 -2.13 -5.72 -12.62
N TRP A 115 -3.03 -6.42 -13.31
CA TRP A 115 -3.42 -7.78 -12.96
C TRP A 115 -2.53 -8.80 -13.64
N TRP A 116 -2.05 -9.77 -12.87
CA TRP A 116 -1.16 -10.85 -13.30
C TRP A 116 -1.75 -12.19 -12.89
N ILE A 117 -1.61 -13.20 -13.74
CA ILE A 117 -2.01 -14.57 -13.42
C ILE A 117 -0.77 -15.33 -12.96
N VAL A 118 -0.84 -15.95 -11.79
CA VAL A 118 0.18 -16.90 -11.33
C VAL A 118 0.06 -18.16 -12.17
N LYS A 119 1.12 -18.54 -12.87
CA LYS A 119 1.22 -19.74 -13.70
C LYS A 119 2.42 -20.58 -13.27
#